data_AF-A0A0P0YVW7-F1
#
_entry.id   AF-A0A0P0YVW7-F1
#
_cell.length_a   1.000
_cell.length_b   1.000
_cell.length_c   1.000
_cell.angle_alpha   90.00
_cell.angle_beta   90.00
_cell.angle_gamma   90.00
#
_symmetry.space_group_name_H-M   'P 1'
#
loop_
_entity.id
_entity.type
_entity.pdbx_description
1 polymer ?
#
loop_
_entity_poly.entity_id
_entity_poly.type
_entity_poly.pdbx_seq_one_letter_code
_entity_poly.pdbx_strand_id
1 'polypeptide(L)'
;MPALETLDDSQRILLDRLRWLALRSRLAPKPNLEKACFLLAAGREASLERYSVCFFRGLADHARRDMEIYRPGARAVSDDETWLLRLMAAWRRNEPRAASALVAWRVEPSHQRWLRFLSEGLSTALDA
;
A
#
# COMPACT_ATOMS: atom_id res chain seq x y z
N MET A 1 16.96 12.63 -10.15
CA MET A 1 15.66 12.31 -10.75
C MET A 1 15.89 11.51 -12.01
N PRO A 2 15.59 10.19 -12.06
CA PRO A 2 15.49 9.52 -13.34
C PRO A 2 14.12 8.85 -13.59
N ALA A 3 13.72 9.00 -14.84
CA ALA A 3 12.74 8.27 -15.65
C ALA A 3 11.26 8.33 -15.25
N LEU A 4 10.48 9.02 -16.09
CA LEU A 4 9.13 8.61 -16.46
C LEU A 4 9.20 7.14 -16.95
N GLU A 5 9.20 6.19 -16.02
CA GLU A 5 8.99 4.78 -16.36
C GLU A 5 7.62 4.71 -17.04
N THR A 6 7.62 4.48 -18.35
CA THR A 6 6.41 4.13 -19.09
C THR A 6 5.87 2.87 -18.43
N LEU A 7 4.89 3.06 -17.53
CA LEU A 7 4.23 1.95 -16.87
C LEU A 7 3.65 1.03 -17.93
N ASP A 8 3.97 -0.26 -17.80
CA ASP A 8 3.35 -1.29 -18.63
C ASP A 8 1.84 -1.39 -18.34
N ASP A 9 1.08 -2.02 -19.22
CA ASP A 9 -0.38 -2.11 -19.09
C ASP A 9 -0.80 -2.85 -17.81
N SER A 10 -0.02 -3.83 -17.35
CA SER A 10 -0.30 -4.57 -16.11
C SER A 10 -0.08 -3.70 -14.86
N GLN A 11 0.95 -2.87 -14.86
CA GLN A 11 1.26 -1.90 -13.83
C GLN A 11 0.21 -0.80 -13.77
N ARG A 12 -0.32 -0.38 -14.93
CA ARG A 12 -1.44 0.58 -15.01
C ARG A 12 -2.72 0.00 -14.41
N ILE A 13 -3.07 -1.23 -14.75
CA ILE A 13 -4.24 -1.92 -14.17
C ILE A 13 -4.07 -2.06 -12.65
N LEU A 14 -2.90 -2.49 -12.19
CA LEU A 14 -2.61 -2.58 -10.76
C LEU A 14 -2.70 -1.21 -10.08
N LEU A 15 -2.14 -0.16 -10.68
CA LEU A 15 -2.19 1.20 -10.15
C LEU A 15 -3.63 1.70 -10.04
N ASP A 16 -4.46 1.50 -11.05
CA ASP A 16 -5.86 1.92 -10.98
C ASP A 16 -6.64 1.13 -9.92
N ARG A 17 -6.34 -0.16 -9.72
CA ARG A 17 -6.89 -0.94 -8.61
C ARG A 17 -6.45 -0.38 -7.25
N LEU A 18 -5.17 -0.01 -7.10
CA LEU A 18 -4.64 0.60 -5.87
C LEU A 18 -5.27 1.98 -5.61
N ARG A 19 -5.46 2.81 -6.65
CA ARG A 19 -6.16 4.10 -6.56
C ARG A 19 -7.60 3.92 -6.09
N TRP A 20 -8.31 2.93 -6.63
CA TRP A 20 -9.66 2.58 -6.19
C TRP A 20 -9.71 2.16 -4.73
N LEU A 21 -8.78 1.30 -4.30
CA LEU A 21 -8.68 0.86 -2.91
C LEU A 21 -8.35 2.03 -1.97
N ALA A 22 -7.44 2.93 -2.37
CA ALA A 22 -7.11 4.13 -1.60
C ALA A 22 -8.33 5.05 -1.44
N LEU A 23 -9.09 5.29 -2.52
CA LEU A 23 -10.32 6.07 -2.47
C LEU A 23 -11.38 5.44 -1.55
N ARG A 24 -11.63 4.14 -1.69
CA ARG A 24 -12.56 3.41 -0.81
C ARG A 24 -12.14 3.48 0.65
N SER A 25 -10.84 3.34 0.92
CA SER A 25 -10.29 3.41 2.27
C SER A 25 -10.54 4.77 2.93
N ARG A 26 -10.55 5.85 2.15
CA ARG A 26 -10.89 7.21 2.61
C ARG A 26 -12.37 7.38 2.99
N LEU A 27 -13.25 6.51 2.51
CA LEU A 27 -14.68 6.51 2.88
C LEU A 27 -14.97 5.62 4.10
N ALA A 28 -14.11 4.64 4.38
CA ALA A 28 -14.27 3.73 5.52
C ALA A 28 -13.98 4.43 6.87
N PRO A 29 -14.62 4.02 7.98
CA PRO A 29 -14.29 4.52 9.32
C PRO A 29 -12.81 4.32 9.63
N LYS A 30 -12.18 5.28 10.32
CA LYS A 30 -10.76 5.21 10.67
C LYS A 30 -10.53 4.09 11.70
N PRO A 31 -9.90 2.97 11.34
CA PRO A 31 -9.69 1.87 12.30
C PRO A 31 -8.56 2.25 13.27
N ASN A 32 -8.61 1.72 14.49
CA ASN A 32 -7.42 1.71 15.34
C ASN A 32 -6.42 0.72 14.71
N LEU A 33 -5.30 1.24 14.22
CA LEU A 33 -4.35 0.51 13.39
C LEU A 33 -3.83 -0.76 14.07
N GLU A 34 -3.38 -0.65 15.32
CA GLU A 34 -2.82 -1.78 16.06
C GLU A 34 -3.88 -2.85 16.30
N LYS A 35 -5.06 -2.48 16.81
CA LYS A 35 -6.16 -3.41 17.03
C LYS A 35 -6.58 -4.11 15.74
N ALA A 36 -6.65 -3.37 14.63
CA ALA A 36 -6.98 -3.93 13.34
C ALA A 36 -5.91 -4.90 12.85
N CYS A 37 -4.63 -4.56 12.99
CA CYS A 37 -3.53 -5.47 12.64
C CYS A 37 -3.54 -6.73 13.50
N PHE A 38 -3.82 -6.63 14.80
CA PHE A 38 -3.97 -7.81 15.67
C PHE A 38 -5.11 -8.72 15.21
N LEU A 39 -6.26 -8.16 14.83
CA LEU A 39 -7.38 -8.93 14.30
C LEU A 39 -7.06 -9.58 12.95
N LEU A 40 -6.33 -8.88 12.09
CA LEU A 40 -5.87 -9.41 10.79
C LEU A 40 -4.86 -10.54 10.97
N ALA A 41 -3.94 -10.43 11.93
CA ALA A 41 -2.96 -11.46 12.22
C ALA A 41 -3.60 -12.71 12.87
N ALA A 42 -4.68 -12.53 13.63
CA ALA A 42 -5.39 -13.63 14.30
C ALA A 42 -6.41 -14.34 13.37
N GLY A 43 -6.91 -13.67 12.34
CA GLY A 43 -7.92 -14.21 11.43
C GLY A 43 -7.32 -14.81 10.14
N ARG A 44 -7.74 -16.02 9.76
CA ARG A 44 -7.31 -16.67 8.50
C ARG A 44 -7.94 -16.09 7.21
N GLU A 45 -9.02 -15.32 7.32
CA GLU A 45 -9.77 -14.76 6.17
C GLU A 45 -9.92 -13.24 6.29
N ALA A 46 -8.80 -12.54 6.31
CA ALA A 46 -8.82 -11.10 6.15
C ALA A 46 -9.10 -10.74 4.68
N SER A 47 -10.22 -10.07 4.41
CA SER A 47 -10.56 -9.62 3.06
C SER A 47 -9.59 -8.57 2.53
N LEU A 48 -9.38 -8.54 1.20
CA LEU A 48 -8.64 -7.49 0.50
C LEU A 48 -9.06 -6.09 0.96
N GLU A 49 -10.36 -5.89 1.17
CA GLU A 49 -10.90 -4.62 1.65
C GLU A 49 -10.34 -4.24 3.03
N ARG A 50 -10.31 -5.16 4.00
CA ARG A 50 -9.78 -4.85 5.34
C ARG A 50 -8.28 -4.53 5.30
N TYR A 51 -7.50 -5.31 4.54
CA TYR A 51 -6.08 -5.00 4.36
C TYR A 51 -5.89 -3.63 3.71
N SER A 52 -6.64 -3.33 2.65
CA SER A 52 -6.54 -2.03 1.97
C SER A 52 -6.90 -0.86 2.88
N VAL A 53 -8.00 -0.97 3.65
CA VAL A 53 -8.44 0.08 4.58
C VAL A 53 -7.37 0.32 5.64
N CYS A 54 -6.88 -0.75 6.27
CA CYS A 54 -5.87 -0.62 7.32
C CYS A 54 -4.55 -0.08 6.77
N PHE A 55 -4.13 -0.53 5.59
CA PHE A 55 -2.92 -0.07 4.93
C PHE A 55 -3.00 1.42 4.57
N PHE A 56 -4.01 1.85 3.80
CA PHE A 56 -4.09 3.23 3.34
C PHE A 56 -4.42 4.21 4.48
N ARG A 57 -5.20 3.79 5.49
CA ARG A 57 -5.44 4.63 6.68
C ARG A 57 -4.20 4.73 7.56
N GLY A 58 -3.54 3.61 7.85
CA GLY A 58 -2.29 3.61 8.62
C GLY A 58 -1.19 4.40 7.92
N LEU A 59 -1.14 4.36 6.59
CA LEU A 59 -0.21 5.14 5.80
C LEU A 59 -0.55 6.64 5.85
N ALA A 60 -1.83 7.04 5.79
CA ALA A 60 -2.23 8.43 5.94
C ALA A 60 -1.87 9.01 7.32
N ASP A 61 -1.81 8.18 8.37
CA ASP A 61 -1.53 8.63 9.74
C ASP A 61 -0.05 8.62 10.13
N HIS A 62 0.74 7.72 9.54
CA HIS A 62 2.12 7.44 9.98
C HIS A 62 3.16 7.59 8.87
N ALA A 63 2.74 8.06 7.70
CA ALA A 63 3.66 8.49 6.67
C ALA A 63 4.37 9.78 7.09
N ARG A 64 5.66 9.89 6.75
CA ARG A 64 6.50 11.06 7.04
C ARG A 64 6.03 12.36 6.36
N ARG A 65 5.24 12.22 5.29
CA ARG A 65 4.66 13.31 4.49
C ARG A 65 3.33 12.83 3.91
N ASP A 66 2.44 13.73 3.55
CA ASP A 66 1.19 13.37 2.87
C ASP A 66 1.45 12.60 1.59
N MET A 67 0.57 11.67 1.25
CA MET A 67 0.66 10.91 0.02
C MET A 67 -0.13 11.56 -1.11
N GLU A 68 0.54 11.73 -2.25
CA GLU A 68 -0.11 12.16 -3.47
C GLU A 68 -0.59 10.94 -4.25
N ILE A 69 -1.88 10.62 -4.15
CA ILE A 69 -2.53 9.54 -4.91
C ILE A 69 -3.57 10.19 -5.83
N TYR A 70 -3.45 9.94 -7.13
CA TYR A 70 -4.37 10.49 -8.13
C TYR A 70 -5.64 9.65 -8.27
N ARG A 71 -6.62 10.23 -8.96
CA ARG A 71 -7.89 9.55 -9.24
C ARG A 71 -7.65 8.39 -10.22
N PRO A 72 -8.43 7.29 -10.12
CA PRO A 72 -8.41 6.22 -11.11
C PRO A 72 -8.56 6.77 -12.53
N GLY A 73 -7.77 6.26 -13.47
CA GLY A 73 -7.74 6.73 -14.86
C GLY A 73 -6.93 8.00 -15.12
N ALA A 74 -6.27 8.59 -14.10
CA ALA A 74 -5.33 9.68 -14.32
C ALA A 74 -4.12 9.19 -15.15
N ARG A 75 -3.77 9.94 -16.21
CA ARG A 75 -2.62 9.63 -17.08
C ARG A 75 -1.28 9.86 -16.38
N ALA A 76 -1.24 10.87 -15.52
CA ALA A 76 -0.07 11.17 -14.69
C ALA A 76 0.08 10.13 -13.59
N VAL A 77 1.31 9.96 -13.11
CA VAL A 77 1.69 9.06 -12.02
C VAL A 77 2.55 9.87 -11.06
N SER A 78 2.24 9.83 -9.77
CA SER A 78 3.06 10.51 -8.76
C SER A 78 4.25 9.65 -8.31
N ASP A 79 5.22 10.29 -7.64
CA ASP A 79 6.34 9.57 -7.01
C ASP A 79 5.85 8.58 -5.94
N ASP A 80 4.80 8.94 -5.21
CA ASP A 80 4.22 8.09 -4.17
C ASP A 80 3.47 6.88 -4.76
N GLU A 81 2.82 7.04 -5.92
CA GLU A 81 2.22 5.94 -6.68
C GLU A 81 3.28 5.00 -7.24
N THR A 82 4.40 5.55 -7.72
CA THR A 82 5.55 4.79 -8.18
C THR A 82 6.18 3.99 -7.03
N TRP A 83 6.32 4.62 -5.86
CA TRP A 83 6.76 3.96 -4.64
C TRP A 83 5.84 2.79 -4.27
N LEU A 84 4.52 2.98 -4.36
CA LEU A 84 3.53 1.95 -4.04
C LEU A 84 3.64 0.75 -5.00
N LEU A 85 3.77 1.01 -6.30
CA LEU A 85 4.00 -0.03 -7.29
C LEU A 85 5.29 -0.80 -7.03
N ARG A 86 6.38 -0.10 -6.68
CA ARG A 86 7.66 -0.74 -6.31
C ARG A 86 7.53 -1.59 -5.05
N LEU A 87 6.74 -1.14 -4.07
CA LEU A 87 6.47 -1.91 -2.86
C LEU A 87 5.73 -3.22 -3.17
N MET A 88 4.68 -3.17 -3.98
CA MET A 88 3.95 -4.36 -4.41
C MET A 88 4.83 -5.31 -5.24
N ALA A 89 5.65 -4.75 -6.14
CA ALA A 89 6.60 -5.53 -6.92
C ALA A 89 7.64 -6.25 -6.04
N ALA A 90 8.15 -5.58 -5.00
CA ALA A 90 9.10 -6.19 -4.07
C ALA A 90 8.49 -7.38 -3.30
N TRP A 91 7.23 -7.27 -2.87
CA TRP A 91 6.53 -8.39 -2.24
C TRP A 91 6.29 -9.55 -3.22
N ARG A 92 5.83 -9.26 -4.44
CA ARG A 92 5.65 -10.28 -5.49
C ARG A 92 6.93 -11.00 -5.89
N ARG A 93 8.06 -10.31 -5.86
CA ARG A 93 9.39 -10.89 -6.12
C ARG A 93 9.98 -11.61 -4.91
N ASN A 94 9.24 -11.67 -3.79
CA ASN A 94 9.70 -12.23 -2.53
C ASN A 94 11.01 -11.59 -2.03
N GLU A 95 11.10 -10.26 -2.15
CA GLU A 95 12.25 -9.44 -1.71
C GLU A 95 11.91 -8.63 -0.44
N PRO A 96 11.79 -9.27 0.74
CA PRO A 96 11.34 -8.60 1.97
C PRO A 96 12.31 -7.51 2.45
N ARG A 97 13.59 -7.60 2.07
CA ARG A 97 14.60 -6.55 2.37
C ARG A 97 14.32 -5.28 1.57
N ALA A 98 14.02 -5.41 0.29
CA ALA A 98 13.68 -4.27 -0.57
C ALA A 98 12.37 -3.62 -0.11
N ALA A 99 11.35 -4.43 0.18
CA ALA A 99 10.09 -3.96 0.74
C ALA A 99 10.30 -3.23 2.08
N SER A 100 11.15 -3.77 2.96
CA SER A 100 11.47 -3.12 4.24
C SER A 100 12.15 -1.76 4.06
N ALA A 101 13.08 -1.64 3.10
CA ALA A 101 13.73 -0.38 2.80
C ALA A 101 12.73 0.66 2.25
N LEU A 102 11.82 0.25 1.36
CA LEU A 102 10.76 1.11 0.82
C LEU A 102 9.82 1.61 1.92
N VAL A 103 9.39 0.73 2.84
CA VAL A 103 8.58 1.13 3.99
C VAL A 103 9.35 2.09 4.90
N ALA A 104 10.61 1.79 5.20
CA ALA A 104 11.43 2.64 6.08
C ALA A 104 11.66 4.04 5.51
N TRP A 105 11.73 4.15 4.18
CA TRP A 105 11.85 5.43 3.49
C TRP A 105 10.61 6.32 3.67
N ARG A 106 9.40 5.73 3.74
CA ARG A 106 8.14 6.48 3.72
C ARG A 106 7.46 6.62 5.10
N VAL A 107 7.71 5.70 6.01
CA VAL A 107 6.96 5.53 7.27
C VAL A 107 7.86 5.77 8.49
N GLU A 108 7.27 6.35 9.54
CA GLU A 108 7.94 6.55 10.82
C GLU A 108 8.37 5.22 11.47
N PRO A 109 9.55 5.15 12.13
CA PRO A 109 10.12 3.91 12.66
C PRO A 109 9.17 3.08 13.54
N SER A 110 8.36 3.75 14.36
CA SER A 110 7.40 3.13 15.27
C SER A 110 6.35 2.25 14.57
N HIS A 111 6.01 2.55 13.31
CA HIS A 111 4.92 1.89 12.59
C HIS A 111 5.39 1.05 11.40
N GLN A 112 6.71 1.02 11.12
CA GLN A 112 7.28 0.26 10.00
C GLN A 112 7.00 -1.24 10.07
N ARG A 113 6.92 -1.83 11.27
CA ARG A 113 6.59 -3.26 11.43
C ARG A 113 5.16 -3.55 10.94
N TRP A 114 4.20 -2.73 11.37
CA TRP A 114 2.80 -2.91 11.01
C TRP A 114 2.56 -2.63 9.52
N LEU A 115 3.19 -1.59 8.97
CA LEU A 115 3.04 -1.27 7.56
C LEU A 115 3.65 -2.34 6.65
N ARG A 116 4.75 -2.98 7.07
CA ARG A 116 5.30 -4.15 6.36
C ARG A 116 4.29 -5.30 6.32
N PHE A 117 3.77 -5.70 7.48
CA PHE A 117 2.74 -6.74 7.60
C PHE A 117 1.51 -6.45 6.73
N LEU A 118 0.99 -5.21 6.78
CA LEU A 118 -0.17 -4.81 5.98
C LEU A 118 0.12 -4.80 4.49
N SER A 119 1.31 -4.34 4.07
CA SER A 119 1.69 -4.31 2.65
C SER A 119 1.90 -5.71 2.06
N GLU A 120 2.44 -6.63 2.85
CA GLU A 120 2.60 -8.04 2.48
C GLU A 120 1.22 -8.70 2.33
N GLY A 121 0.36 -8.57 3.34
CA GLY A 121 -1.00 -9.10 3.32
C GLY A 121 -1.85 -8.51 2.18
N LEU A 122 -1.68 -7.22 1.89
CA LEU A 122 -2.33 -6.56 0.75
C LEU A 122 -1.85 -7.15 -0.57
N SER A 123 -0.54 -7.38 -0.74
CA SER A 123 0.01 -7.98 -1.96
C SER A 123 -0.56 -9.38 -2.18
N THR A 124 -0.55 -10.22 -1.14
CA THR A 124 -1.11 -11.58 -1.21
C THR A 124 -2.61 -11.55 -1.52
N ALA A 125 -3.38 -10.64 -0.92
CA ALA A 125 -4.81 -10.52 -1.17
C ALA A 125 -5.16 -9.90 -2.54
N LEU A 126 -4.22 -9.23 -3.20
CA LEU A 126 -4.39 -8.71 -4.56
C LEU A 126 -4.23 -9.81 -5.62
N ASP A 127 -3.40 -10.81 -5.31
CA ASP A 127 -3.04 -11.92 -6.19
C ASP A 127 -3.90 -13.19 -5.97
N ALA A 128 -4.68 -13.22 -4.87
CA ALA A 128 -5.70 -14.24 -4.58
C ALA A 128 -7.03 -13.99 -5.33
#